data_AF-A0A929GCK7-F1
#
_entry.id   AF-A0A929GCK7-F1
#
_cell.length_a   1.000
_cell.length_b   1.000
_cell.length_c   1.000
_cell.angle_alpha   90.00
_cell.angle_beta   90.00
_cell.angle_gamma   90.00
#
_symmetry.space_group_name_H-M   'P 1'
#
loop_
_entity.id
_entity.type
_entity.pdbx_description
1 polymer ?
#
loop_
_entity_poly.entity_id
_entity_poly.type
_entity_poly.pdbx_seq_one_letter_code
_entity_poly.pdbx_strand_id
1 'polypeptide(L)'
;MKAEAILKNASFQELIRLMISRRYIRNGARKVIESRAYKSIVVENTANRPVSVQEEKYLYIVAMLRSAERAIDRGLISRQIISRLIEVFLSNVILASRERPGSSGERYEDKVPLFI
;
A
#
# COMPACT_ATOMS: atom_id res chain seq x y z
N MET A 1 -16.63 19.54 0.11
CA MET A 1 -15.49 19.94 0.98
C MET A 1 -15.33 19.10 2.25
N LYS A 2 -16.37 18.81 3.06
CA LYS A 2 -16.20 18.04 4.32
C LYS A 2 -15.69 16.59 4.14
N ALA A 3 -16.17 15.88 3.12
CA ALA A 3 -15.82 14.47 2.91
C ALA A 3 -14.33 14.24 2.57
N GLU A 4 -13.72 15.10 1.76
CA GLU A 4 -12.30 14.98 1.39
C GLU A 4 -11.37 15.25 2.57
N ALA A 5 -11.71 16.21 3.43
CA ALA A 5 -10.95 16.49 4.64
C ALA A 5 -10.97 15.29 5.61
N ILE A 6 -12.13 14.62 5.74
CA ILE A 6 -12.27 13.40 6.55
C ILE A 6 -11.39 12.28 5.99
N LEU A 7 -11.40 12.08 4.67
CA LEU A 7 -10.56 11.06 4.02
C LEU A 7 -9.06 11.35 4.20
N LYS A 8 -8.65 12.62 4.13
CA LYS A 8 -7.25 13.02 4.35
C LYS A 8 -6.75 12.76 5.77
N ASN A 9 -7.62 12.59 6.74
CA ASN A 9 -7.25 12.30 8.13
C ASN A 9 -7.46 10.82 8.52
N ALA A 10 -8.23 10.06 7.74
CA ALA A 10 -8.46 8.63 7.99
C ALA A 10 -7.16 7.82 7.91
N SER A 11 -7.05 6.74 8.67
CA SER A 11 -5.94 5.78 8.56
C SER A 11 -5.95 5.05 7.21
N PHE A 12 -4.81 4.47 6.82
CA PHE A 12 -4.72 3.68 5.58
C PHE A 12 -5.73 2.52 5.58
N GLN A 13 -5.89 1.85 6.73
CA GLN A 13 -6.82 0.72 6.87
C GLN A 13 -8.28 1.17 6.68
N GLU A 14 -8.66 2.32 7.25
CA GLU A 14 -9.99 2.90 7.09
C GLU A 14 -10.26 3.32 5.65
N LEU A 15 -9.27 3.92 4.96
CA LEU A 15 -9.40 4.26 3.55
C LEU A 15 -9.67 3.03 2.68
N ILE A 16 -8.95 1.95 2.93
CA ILE A 16 -9.15 0.68 2.22
C ILE A 16 -10.56 0.12 2.53
N ARG A 17 -10.99 0.11 3.81
CA ARG A 17 -12.35 -0.32 4.18
C ARG A 17 -13.44 0.53 3.52
N LEU A 18 -13.26 1.84 3.45
CA LEU A 18 -14.18 2.77 2.79
C LEU A 18 -14.24 2.51 1.28
N MET A 19 -13.10 2.24 0.65
CA MET A 19 -13.00 1.88 -0.77
C MET A 19 -13.85 0.65 -1.11
N ILE A 20 -13.84 -0.38 -0.25
CA ILE A 20 -14.57 -1.63 -0.46
C ILE A 20 -16.05 -1.46 -0.15
N SER A 21 -16.37 -0.80 0.97
CA SER A 21 -17.72 -0.72 1.52
C SER A 21 -18.60 0.29 0.77
N ARG A 22 -18.07 1.41 0.27
CA ARG A 22 -18.89 2.50 -0.28
C ARG A 22 -18.43 2.91 -1.68
N ARG A 23 -19.18 2.47 -2.70
CA ARG A 23 -18.93 2.79 -4.12
C ARG A 23 -18.78 4.31 -4.36
N TYR A 24 -19.64 5.12 -3.74
CA TYR A 24 -19.63 6.58 -3.89
C TYR A 24 -18.37 7.27 -3.36
N ILE A 25 -17.74 6.72 -2.31
CA ILE A 25 -16.56 7.31 -1.65
C ILE A 25 -15.26 6.73 -2.21
N ARG A 26 -15.37 5.61 -2.93
CA ARG A 26 -14.25 4.80 -3.45
C ARG A 26 -13.20 5.60 -4.20
N ASN A 27 -13.62 6.42 -5.17
CA ASN A 27 -12.69 7.22 -5.97
C ASN A 27 -11.92 8.23 -5.09
N GLY A 28 -12.60 8.84 -4.11
CA GLY A 28 -11.96 9.74 -3.15
C GLY A 28 -10.96 9.01 -2.26
N ALA A 29 -11.35 7.88 -1.69
CA ALA A 29 -10.47 7.06 -0.86
C ALA A 29 -9.23 6.59 -1.65
N ARG A 30 -9.42 6.11 -2.88
CA ARG A 30 -8.34 5.70 -3.79
C ARG A 30 -7.35 6.82 -4.04
N LYS A 31 -7.81 8.03 -4.40
CA LYS A 31 -6.92 9.18 -4.65
C LYS A 31 -6.07 9.52 -3.42
N VAL A 32 -6.66 9.47 -2.23
CA VAL A 32 -5.91 9.70 -0.99
C VAL A 32 -4.89 8.59 -0.74
N ILE A 33 -5.24 7.33 -0.99
CA ILE A 33 -4.32 6.19 -0.90
C ILE A 33 -3.14 6.36 -1.87
N GLU A 34 -3.41 6.61 -3.16
CA GLU A 34 -2.38 6.78 -4.20
C GLU A 34 -1.43 7.94 -3.84
N SER A 35 -1.98 9.09 -3.43
CA SER A 35 -1.17 10.25 -3.04
C SER A 35 -0.27 9.97 -1.82
N ARG A 36 -0.81 9.30 -0.79
CA ARG A 36 -0.02 8.93 0.39
C ARG A 36 1.06 7.90 0.08
N ALA A 37 0.73 6.90 -0.74
CA ALA A 37 1.68 5.88 -1.16
C ALA A 37 2.85 6.50 -1.95
N TYR A 38 2.56 7.41 -2.88
CA TYR A 38 3.59 8.14 -3.63
C TYR A 38 4.50 8.92 -2.68
N LYS A 39 3.91 9.67 -1.74
CA LYS A 39 4.67 10.44 -0.77
C LYS A 39 5.59 9.52 0.07
N SER A 40 5.06 8.44 0.62
CA SER A 40 5.84 7.56 1.50
C SER A 40 6.92 6.75 0.77
N ILE A 41 6.66 6.34 -0.48
CA ILE A 41 7.56 5.46 -1.23
C ILE A 41 8.60 6.27 -1.99
N VAL A 42 8.16 7.31 -2.71
CA VAL A 42 9.00 8.05 -3.67
C VAL A 42 9.57 9.33 -3.06
N VAL A 43 8.75 10.12 -2.36
CA VAL A 43 9.18 11.43 -1.84
C VAL A 43 9.99 11.29 -0.55
N GLU A 44 9.48 10.54 0.42
CA GLU A 44 10.16 10.36 1.71
C GLU A 44 11.38 9.47 1.57
N ASN A 45 11.33 8.45 0.70
CA ASN A 45 12.42 7.54 0.31
C ASN A 45 13.48 7.36 1.41
N THR A 46 13.05 6.95 2.60
CA THR A 46 13.85 6.99 3.84
C THR A 46 15.12 6.15 3.77
N ALA A 47 15.15 5.15 2.89
CA ALA A 47 16.30 4.29 2.64
C ALA A 47 17.23 4.79 1.51
N ASN A 48 17.00 6.01 0.99
CA ASN A 48 17.74 6.65 -0.09
C ASN A 48 18.01 5.73 -1.30
N ARG A 49 16.97 4.98 -1.70
CA ARG A 49 17.05 4.05 -2.82
C ARG A 49 16.95 4.80 -4.15
N PRO A 50 17.38 4.21 -5.29
CA PRO A 50 17.19 4.84 -6.59
C PRO A 50 15.72 5.22 -6.83
N VAL A 51 15.49 6.46 -7.27
CA VAL A 51 14.16 7.02 -7.45
C VAL A 51 13.34 6.20 -8.45
N SER A 52 13.95 5.79 -9.57
CA SER A 52 13.30 4.95 -10.58
C SER A 52 12.75 3.64 -10.01
N VAL A 53 13.47 3.02 -9.08
CA VAL A 53 13.03 1.79 -8.39
C VAL A 53 11.85 2.08 -7.45
N GLN A 54 11.84 3.24 -6.79
CA GLN A 54 10.71 3.63 -5.94
C GLN A 54 9.47 3.96 -6.78
N GLU A 55 9.64 4.65 -7.91
CA GLU A 55 8.56 4.93 -8.86
C GLU A 55 7.96 3.64 -9.43
N GLU A 56 8.79 2.67 -9.81
CA GLU A 56 8.32 1.38 -10.30
C GLU A 56 7.53 0.61 -9.23
N LYS A 57 8.03 0.58 -7.99
CA LYS A 57 7.30 0.00 -6.85
C LYS A 57 5.95 0.67 -6.63
N TYR A 58 5.91 2.00 -6.68
CA TYR A 58 4.67 2.75 -6.59
C TYR A 58 3.70 2.35 -7.71
N LEU A 59 4.16 2.25 -8.96
CA LEU A 59 3.34 1.83 -10.09
C LEU A 59 2.74 0.43 -9.90
N TYR A 60 3.52 -0.54 -9.41
CA TYR A 60 3.00 -1.87 -9.11
C TYR A 60 1.90 -1.82 -8.04
N ILE A 61 2.09 -1.05 -6.97
CA ILE A 61 1.10 -0.91 -5.89
C ILE A 61 -0.19 -0.29 -6.42
N VAL A 62 -0.10 0.76 -7.24
CA VAL A 62 -1.27 1.40 -7.86
C VAL A 62 -1.98 0.44 -8.81
N ALA A 63 -1.24 -0.32 -9.61
CA ALA A 63 -1.81 -1.30 -10.53
C ALA A 63 -2.56 -2.41 -9.76
N MET A 64 -2.00 -2.91 -8.66
CA MET A 64 -2.67 -3.87 -7.78
C MET A 64 -3.95 -3.28 -7.18
N LEU A 65 -3.87 -2.07 -6.62
CA LEU A 65 -5.01 -1.39 -6.01
C LEU A 65 -6.16 -1.21 -7.01
N ARG A 66 -5.87 -0.74 -8.22
CA ARG A 66 -6.87 -0.54 -9.28
C ARG A 66 -7.44 -1.86 -9.80
N SER A 67 -6.63 -2.93 -9.82
CA SER A 67 -7.09 -4.25 -10.21
C SER A 67 -8.07 -4.83 -9.18
N ALA A 68 -7.76 -4.67 -7.89
CA ALA A 68 -8.67 -5.04 -6.81
C ALA A 68 -9.96 -4.20 -6.86
N GLU A 69 -9.85 -2.89 -7.09
CA GLU A 69 -11.01 -2.00 -7.27
C GLU A 69 -11.94 -2.49 -8.38
N ARG A 70 -11.39 -2.82 -9.56
CA ARG A 70 -12.18 -3.35 -10.69
C ARG A 70 -12.82 -4.70 -10.37
N ALA A 71 -12.12 -5.58 -9.65
CA ALA A 71 -12.66 -6.87 -9.25
C ALA A 71 -13.85 -6.71 -8.28
N ILE A 72 -13.77 -5.75 -7.35
CA ILE A 72 -14.87 -5.37 -6.45
C ILE A 72 -16.05 -4.81 -7.27
N ASP A 73 -15.80 -3.89 -8.21
CA ASP A 73 -16.84 -3.24 -9.01
C ASP A 73 -17.61 -4.23 -9.89
N ARG A 74 -16.91 -5.23 -10.44
CA ARG A 74 -17.51 -6.26 -11.28
C ARG A 74 -18.19 -7.37 -10.47
N GLY A 75 -18.14 -7.33 -9.14
CA GLY A 75 -18.68 -8.37 -8.27
C GLY A 75 -17.95 -9.71 -8.38
N LEU A 76 -16.72 -9.71 -8.91
CA LEU A 76 -15.92 -10.93 -9.08
C LEU A 76 -15.42 -11.50 -7.74
N ILE A 77 -15.37 -10.65 -6.72
CA ILE A 77 -14.96 -11.04 -5.36
C ILE A 77 -15.98 -10.46 -4.38
N SER A 78 -16.44 -11.28 -3.43
CA SER A 78 -17.36 -10.82 -2.39
C SER A 78 -16.68 -9.85 -1.42
N ARG A 79 -17.46 -8.90 -0.89
CA ARG A 79 -16.96 -7.90 0.07
C ARG A 79 -16.34 -8.55 1.31
N GLN A 80 -16.87 -9.69 1.73
CA GLN A 80 -16.36 -10.48 2.84
C GLN A 80 -14.95 -11.01 2.55
N ILE A 81 -14.73 -11.61 1.37
CA ILE A 81 -13.42 -12.13 0.96
C ILE A 81 -12.40 -11.00 0.87
N ILE A 82 -12.74 -9.87 0.24
CA ILE A 82 -11.84 -8.72 0.14
C ILE A 82 -11.48 -8.15 1.51
N SER A 83 -12.47 -8.03 2.41
CA SER A 83 -12.22 -7.54 3.78
C SER A 83 -11.23 -8.45 4.51
N ARG A 84 -11.37 -9.78 4.36
CA ARG A 84 -10.45 -10.75 4.95
C ARG A 84 -9.06 -10.71 4.32
N LEU A 85 -8.97 -10.62 2.99
CA LEU A 85 -7.70 -10.49 2.28
C LEU A 85 -6.90 -9.28 2.77
N ILE A 86 -7.58 -8.15 2.98
CA ILE A 86 -6.95 -6.93 3.46
C ILE A 86 -6.55 -7.03 4.92
N GLU A 87 -7.39 -7.63 5.77
CA GLU A 87 -7.04 -7.88 7.17
C GLU A 87 -5.76 -8.72 7.26
N VAL A 88 -5.69 -9.82 6.51
CA VAL A 88 -4.51 -10.70 6.44
C VAL A 88 -3.30 -9.93 5.88
N PHE A 89 -3.45 -9.20 4.78
CA PHE A 89 -2.37 -8.44 4.16
C PHE A 89 -1.84 -7.34 5.09
N LEU A 90 -2.71 -6.55 5.72
CA LEU A 90 -2.30 -5.50 6.65
C LEU A 90 -1.61 -6.08 7.89
N SER A 91 -2.11 -7.20 8.40
CA SER A 91 -1.56 -7.85 9.60
C SER A 91 -0.19 -8.48 9.31
N ASN A 92 -0.05 -9.16 8.17
CA ASN A 92 1.15 -9.93 7.85
C ASN A 92 2.21 -9.14 7.09
N VAL A 93 1.83 -8.12 6.31
CA VAL A 93 2.79 -7.38 5.46
C VAL A 93 3.12 -6.02 6.05
N ILE A 94 2.13 -5.30 6.60
CA ILE A 94 2.37 -3.95 7.14
C ILE A 94 2.75 -3.99 8.63
N LEU A 95 2.08 -4.80 9.44
CA LEU A 95 2.35 -4.87 10.88
C LEU A 95 3.53 -5.79 11.24
N ALA A 96 3.72 -6.92 10.55
CA ALA A 96 4.89 -7.77 10.76
C ALA A 96 6.22 -7.11 10.34
N SER A 97 6.17 -6.06 9.51
CA SER A 97 7.35 -5.28 9.11
C SER A 97 7.89 -4.36 10.23
N ARG A 98 7.29 -4.33 11.42
CA ARG A 98 7.81 -3.58 12.58
C ARG A 98 9.00 -4.25 13.28
N GLU A 99 9.36 -5.47 12.90
CA GLU A 99 10.63 -6.12 13.23
C GLU A 99 11.20 -6.66 11.90
N ARG A 100 12.27 -6.09 11.31
CA ARG A 100 13.65 -6.16 11.79
C ARG A 100 14.45 -4.92 11.38
N PRO A 101 14.70 -3.97 12.29
CA PRO A 101 15.95 -3.22 12.27
C PRO A 101 17.03 -4.13 12.89
N GLY A 102 17.86 -4.79 12.06
CA GLY A 102 19.07 -5.48 12.57
C GLY A 102 19.31 -6.92 12.11
N SER A 103 19.54 -7.15 10.82
CA SER A 103 20.46 -8.23 10.40
C SER A 103 21.36 -7.78 9.24
N SER A 104 21.81 -6.52 9.30
CA SER A 104 22.90 -5.99 8.49
C SER A 104 23.98 -5.38 9.41
N GLY A 105 24.13 -5.96 10.60
CA GLY A 105 25.08 -5.53 11.62
C GLY A 105 26.25 -6.49 11.86
N GLU A 106 26.20 -7.75 11.44
CA GLU A 106 27.29 -8.70 11.70
C GLU A 106 27.59 -9.57 10.49
N ARG A 107 28.81 -9.35 9.95
CA ARG A 107 29.55 -10.12 8.94
C ARG A 107 28.98 -10.15 7.52
N TYR A 108 29.30 -9.10 6.76
CA TYR A 108 29.40 -9.17 5.29
C TYR A 108 30.83 -8.81 4.88
N GLU A 109 31.77 -9.70 5.17
CA GLU A 109 32.80 -10.02 4.17
C GLU A 109 32.08 -10.86 3.11
N ASP A 110 32.38 -10.62 1.84
CA ASP A 110 31.75 -11.20 0.64
C ASP A 110 30.37 -10.62 0.25
N LYS A 111 30.42 -9.37 -0.24
CA LYS A 111 29.38 -8.80 -1.10
C LYS A 111 29.38 -9.51 -2.46
N VAL A 112 28.63 -10.59 -2.58
CA VAL A 112 28.07 -10.98 -3.89
C VAL A 112 26.74 -10.23 -4.03
N PRO A 113 26.58 -9.36 -5.04
CA PRO A 113 25.30 -8.71 -5.26
C PRO A 113 24.26 -9.77 -5.63
N LEU A 114 23.20 -9.87 -4.84
CA LEU A 114 22.03 -10.70 -5.14
C LEU A 114 21.25 -10.05 -6.28
N PHE A 115 21.71 -10.29 -7.50
CA PHE A 115 20.90 -10.23 -8.71
C PHE A 115 20.85 -11.67 -9.26
N ILE A 116 19.74 -12.36 -9.01
CA ILE A 116 19.33 -13.54 -9.76
C ILE A 116 18.02 -13.19 -10.44
#